data_AF-A0A2V7XZY2-F1
#
_entry.id   AF-A0A2V7XZY2-F1
#
_cell.length_a   1.000
_cell.length_b   1.000
_cell.length_c   1.000
_cell.angle_alpha   90.00
_cell.angle_beta   90.00
_cell.angle_gamma   90.00
#
_symmetry.space_group_name_H-M   'P 1'
#
loop_
_entity.id
_entity.type
_entity.pdbx_description
1 polymer ?
#
loop_
_entity_poly.entity_id
_entity_poly.type
_entity_poly.pdbx_seq_one_letter_code
_entity_poly.pdbx_strand_id
1 'polypeptide(L)'
;MAGTYILSSPADSGPGSLRQGILDANSGACSAPCTIQYGSASGILTVEPLTLLPDITANRVSISAGPSYRAWSLEISGKNLTSGSGLHIRGSHCRVSAVIVNGFPGSGIVIEDAVDVAIGYCVIGLDATGKRPVPNGQNGVTIVNGHQLFVDSCTIGANRGNGIYAVRSSDLFFGLDSIGEQYLPQGSRGVPAPNGASGIVLVDVQNAYSLGNHITNNALDGIVLAGATTGAQLEDITLPSVMYGNGLLSIDIGFDGVTEPRPLLSLAEVSNGFMRVVGEVRTAPNSSVMVNVFSSDAQAAFKTAEAKKALSGKKVNSDANGVAKFEIRSAVQSDIIGQWITASATTSTGTQELAAPLRAVLNSQNFTV
;
A
#
# COMPACT_ATOMS: atom_id res chain seq x y z
N MET A 1 -12.15 -26.80 -19.98
CA MET A 1 -13.19 -25.93 -19.39
C MET A 1 -12.61 -25.38 -18.09
N ALA A 2 -12.94 -24.14 -17.70
CA ALA A 2 -12.52 -23.60 -16.40
C ALA A 2 -13.20 -24.37 -15.26
N GLY A 3 -12.47 -24.64 -14.18
CA GLY A 3 -12.94 -25.37 -13.01
C GLY A 3 -13.42 -24.42 -11.93
N THR A 4 -14.49 -24.80 -11.23
CA THR A 4 -14.95 -24.12 -10.01
C THR A 4 -15.02 -25.11 -8.87
N TYR A 5 -14.30 -24.83 -7.79
CA TYR A 5 -14.39 -25.54 -6.52
C TYR A 5 -15.19 -24.69 -5.53
N ILE A 6 -16.25 -25.26 -4.94
CA ILE A 6 -17.09 -24.53 -3.98
C ILE A 6 -16.54 -24.72 -2.57
N LEU A 7 -16.09 -23.61 -1.97
CA LEU A 7 -15.70 -23.52 -0.57
C LEU A 7 -16.94 -23.24 0.28
N SER A 8 -17.37 -24.24 1.05
CA SER A 8 -18.62 -24.25 1.83
C SER A 8 -18.47 -24.73 3.27
N SER A 9 -17.30 -25.22 3.66
CA SER A 9 -17.05 -25.81 4.98
C SER A 9 -15.89 -25.13 5.70
N PRO A 10 -16.01 -24.85 7.01
CA PRO A 10 -14.91 -24.32 7.82
C PRO A 10 -13.93 -25.42 8.25
N ALA A 11 -14.20 -26.69 7.92
CA ALA A 11 -13.35 -27.81 8.29
C ALA A 11 -11.92 -27.65 7.74
N ASP A 12 -10.94 -28.11 8.50
CA ASP A 12 -9.52 -28.04 8.11
C ASP A 12 -9.20 -28.86 6.85
N SER A 13 -9.97 -29.92 6.57
CA SER A 13 -9.78 -30.81 5.41
C SER A 13 -11.08 -31.44 4.92
N GLY A 14 -11.00 -32.11 3.77
CA GLY A 14 -12.11 -32.81 3.14
C GLY A 14 -12.96 -31.94 2.20
N PRO A 15 -13.96 -32.52 1.54
CA PRO A 15 -14.79 -31.82 0.56
C PRO A 15 -15.43 -30.54 1.12
N GLY A 16 -15.39 -29.47 0.32
CA GLY A 16 -15.88 -28.14 0.68
C GLY A 16 -14.93 -27.30 1.53
N SER A 17 -13.78 -27.83 2.00
CA SER A 17 -12.77 -27.05 2.74
C SER A 17 -11.83 -26.26 1.82
N LEU A 18 -11.21 -25.21 2.35
CA LEU A 18 -10.20 -24.41 1.63
C LEU A 18 -8.97 -25.25 1.27
N ARG A 19 -8.50 -26.08 2.21
CA ARG A 19 -7.37 -27.00 2.00
C ARG A 19 -7.62 -27.90 0.80
N GLN A 20 -8.80 -28.53 0.74
CA GLN A 20 -9.13 -29.41 -0.37
C GLN A 20 -9.25 -28.63 -1.70
N GLY A 21 -9.79 -27.40 -1.69
CA GLY A 21 -9.81 -26.56 -2.89
C GLY A 21 -8.41 -26.25 -3.43
N ILE A 22 -7.43 -25.98 -2.54
CA ILE A 22 -6.04 -25.78 -2.93
C ILE A 22 -5.42 -27.07 -3.47
N LEU A 23 -5.66 -28.22 -2.83
CA LEU A 23 -5.18 -29.52 -3.29
C LEU A 23 -5.76 -29.89 -4.67
N ASP A 24 -7.03 -29.60 -4.90
CA ASP A 24 -7.72 -29.86 -6.16
C ASP A 24 -7.18 -28.94 -7.28
N ALA A 25 -6.88 -27.69 -6.98
CA ALA A 25 -6.22 -26.78 -7.91
C ALA A 25 -4.81 -27.27 -8.27
N ASN A 26 -4.00 -27.62 -7.26
CA ASN A 26 -2.62 -28.08 -7.46
C ASN A 26 -2.50 -29.40 -8.21
N SER A 27 -3.45 -30.32 -7.99
CA SER A 27 -3.48 -31.63 -8.67
C SER A 27 -4.11 -31.58 -10.06
N GLY A 28 -4.75 -30.46 -10.42
CA GLY A 28 -5.51 -30.31 -11.66
C GLY A 28 -6.91 -30.94 -11.64
N ALA A 29 -7.35 -31.49 -10.50
CA ALA A 29 -8.73 -31.94 -10.32
C ALA A 29 -9.73 -30.79 -10.52
N CYS A 30 -9.36 -29.57 -10.10
CA CYS A 30 -9.99 -28.34 -10.53
C CYS A 30 -9.28 -27.83 -11.79
N SER A 31 -9.95 -27.90 -12.93
CA SER A 31 -9.37 -27.53 -14.23
C SER A 31 -8.94 -26.05 -14.28
N ALA A 32 -7.75 -25.75 -14.80
CA ALA A 32 -7.27 -24.37 -14.94
C ALA A 32 -8.04 -23.59 -16.04
N PRO A 33 -8.36 -22.29 -15.84
CA PRO A 33 -8.25 -21.55 -14.58
C PRO A 33 -9.19 -22.13 -13.51
N CYS A 34 -8.68 -22.30 -12.31
CA CYS A 34 -9.42 -22.85 -11.18
C CYS A 34 -9.91 -21.71 -10.28
N THR A 35 -11.22 -21.65 -10.03
CA THR A 35 -11.81 -20.71 -9.08
C THR A 35 -12.24 -21.45 -7.82
N ILE A 36 -11.57 -21.19 -6.70
CA ILE A 36 -12.00 -21.55 -5.36
C ILE A 36 -12.99 -20.48 -4.90
N GLN A 37 -14.28 -20.80 -5.02
CA GLN A 37 -15.37 -19.85 -4.84
C GLN A 37 -15.96 -19.96 -3.43
N TYR A 38 -16.00 -18.85 -2.69
CA TYR A 38 -16.68 -18.76 -1.38
C TYR A 38 -17.94 -17.88 -1.44
N GLY A 39 -18.65 -17.78 -0.32
CA GLY A 39 -19.80 -16.87 -0.18
C GLY A 39 -21.12 -17.44 -0.72
N SER A 40 -21.22 -18.76 -0.90
CA SER A 40 -22.49 -19.45 -1.18
C SER A 40 -23.37 -19.62 0.05
N ALA A 41 -22.78 -19.62 1.26
CA ALA A 41 -23.48 -19.70 2.53
C ALA A 41 -23.85 -18.31 3.08
N SER A 42 -24.83 -18.24 3.99
CA SER A 42 -25.14 -17.01 4.72
C SER A 42 -24.14 -16.78 5.86
N GLY A 43 -23.62 -15.56 5.97
CA GLY A 43 -22.68 -15.17 7.02
C GLY A 43 -21.22 -15.30 6.60
N ILE A 44 -20.33 -15.21 7.59
CA ILE A 44 -18.89 -15.35 7.41
C ILE A 44 -18.53 -16.83 7.55
N LEU A 45 -17.79 -17.36 6.58
CA LEU A 45 -17.13 -18.65 6.66
C LEU A 45 -15.73 -18.44 7.26
N THR A 46 -15.55 -18.81 8.53
CA THR A 46 -14.25 -18.74 9.21
C THR A 46 -13.54 -20.09 9.12
N VAL A 47 -12.43 -20.13 8.41
CA VAL A 47 -11.52 -21.28 8.29
C VAL A 47 -10.37 -21.08 9.27
N GLU A 48 -10.14 -22.08 10.12
CA GLU A 48 -9.11 -22.02 11.18
C GLU A 48 -8.17 -23.21 11.05
N PRO A 49 -7.16 -23.15 10.17
CA PRO A 49 -6.32 -24.29 9.86
C PRO A 49 -5.66 -24.88 11.12
N LEU A 50 -5.69 -26.20 11.25
CA LEU A 50 -5.01 -26.92 12.34
C LEU A 50 -3.54 -27.19 12.01
N THR A 51 -3.21 -27.18 10.73
CA THR A 51 -1.86 -27.25 10.17
C THR A 51 -1.73 -26.25 9.04
N LEU A 52 -0.50 -25.93 8.59
CA LEU A 52 -0.28 -25.01 7.46
C LEU A 52 -1.13 -25.41 6.26
N LEU A 53 -1.75 -24.42 5.61
CA LEU A 53 -2.40 -24.66 4.32
C LEU A 53 -1.33 -25.10 3.30
N PRO A 54 -1.66 -25.98 2.34
CA PRO A 54 -0.73 -26.29 1.27
C PRO A 54 -0.44 -25.03 0.44
N ASP A 55 0.79 -24.89 -0.07
CA ASP A 55 1.14 -23.84 -1.01
C ASP A 55 0.23 -23.92 -2.25
N ILE A 56 -0.15 -22.77 -2.80
CA ILE A 56 -0.83 -22.69 -4.10
C ILE A 56 0.27 -22.72 -5.17
N THR A 57 0.51 -23.89 -5.76
CA THR A 57 1.56 -24.13 -6.76
C THR A 57 1.02 -24.15 -8.19
N ALA A 58 -0.28 -24.40 -8.37
CA ALA A 58 -0.92 -24.27 -9.68
C ALA A 58 -1.00 -22.81 -10.12
N ASN A 59 -0.81 -22.60 -11.42
CA ASN A 59 -1.04 -21.30 -12.06
C ASN A 59 -2.54 -21.05 -12.25
N ARG A 60 -2.94 -19.78 -12.37
CA ARG A 60 -4.32 -19.36 -12.70
C ARG A 60 -5.34 -19.84 -11.68
N VAL A 61 -4.99 -19.76 -10.40
CA VAL A 61 -5.89 -20.03 -9.27
C VAL A 61 -6.49 -18.72 -8.76
N SER A 62 -7.81 -18.67 -8.65
CA SER A 62 -8.55 -17.54 -8.07
C SER A 62 -9.21 -17.96 -6.77
N ILE A 63 -9.00 -17.21 -5.69
CA ILE A 63 -9.81 -17.28 -4.46
C ILE A 63 -10.69 -16.03 -4.42
N SER A 64 -11.97 -16.20 -4.71
CA SER A 64 -12.89 -15.07 -4.92
C SER A 64 -14.32 -15.38 -4.51
N ALA A 65 -15.08 -14.33 -4.19
CA ALA A 65 -16.50 -14.44 -3.88
C ALA A 65 -17.31 -14.94 -5.09
N GLY A 66 -18.38 -15.69 -4.82
CA GLY A 66 -19.33 -16.13 -5.86
C GLY A 66 -20.22 -15.00 -6.42
N PRO A 67 -21.12 -15.33 -7.35
CA PRO A 67 -21.91 -14.36 -8.15
C PRO A 67 -22.77 -13.36 -7.38
N SER A 68 -23.06 -13.61 -6.09
CA SER A 68 -23.74 -12.64 -5.21
C SER A 68 -22.80 -11.61 -4.58
N TYR A 69 -21.53 -11.60 -4.96
CA TYR A 69 -20.44 -10.73 -4.51
C TYR A 69 -20.50 -10.42 -3.01
N ARG A 70 -20.44 -11.48 -2.19
CA ARG A 70 -20.33 -11.36 -0.73
C ARG A 70 -18.88 -11.13 -0.34
N ALA A 71 -18.36 -9.94 -0.62
CA ALA A 71 -17.02 -9.53 -0.18
C ALA A 71 -16.86 -9.77 1.33
N TRP A 72 -15.68 -10.26 1.74
CA TRP A 72 -15.32 -10.53 3.14
C TRP A 72 -16.23 -11.51 3.87
N SER A 73 -16.83 -12.45 3.14
CA SER A 73 -17.53 -13.60 3.71
C SER A 73 -16.64 -14.82 3.91
N LEU A 74 -15.33 -14.70 3.66
CA LEU A 74 -14.32 -15.71 3.99
C LEU A 74 -13.27 -15.09 4.91
N GLU A 75 -13.14 -15.65 6.09
CA GLU A 75 -12.05 -15.38 7.04
C GLU A 75 -11.13 -16.58 7.11
N ILE A 76 -9.84 -16.35 6.92
CA ILE A 76 -8.78 -17.35 7.06
C ILE A 76 -7.97 -16.92 8.30
N SER A 77 -8.13 -17.65 9.40
CA SER A 77 -7.54 -17.29 10.69
C SER A 77 -6.49 -18.30 11.13
N GLY A 78 -5.28 -17.81 11.40
CA GLY A 78 -4.16 -18.63 11.88
C GLY A 78 -4.18 -18.94 13.37
N LYS A 79 -5.27 -18.65 14.09
CA LYS A 79 -5.31 -18.67 15.57
C LYS A 79 -4.92 -20.02 16.22
N ASN A 80 -5.08 -21.14 15.48
CA ASN A 80 -4.75 -22.49 15.95
C ASN A 80 -3.32 -22.93 15.59
N LEU A 81 -2.58 -22.11 14.84
CA LEU A 81 -1.22 -22.41 14.41
C LEU A 81 -0.19 -21.81 15.38
N THR A 82 0.94 -22.48 15.50
CA THR A 82 2.10 -22.02 16.30
C THR A 82 3.25 -21.51 15.44
N SER A 83 3.23 -21.78 14.13
CA SER A 83 4.20 -21.30 13.15
C SER A 83 3.57 -21.16 11.77
N GLY A 84 4.30 -20.49 10.87
CA GLY A 84 3.98 -20.33 9.45
C GLY A 84 2.93 -19.25 9.11
N SER A 85 2.80 -19.01 7.81
CA SER A 85 2.00 -17.93 7.21
C SER A 85 0.61 -18.43 6.78
N GLY A 86 -0.26 -17.51 6.36
CA GLY A 86 -1.59 -17.83 5.87
C GLY A 86 -1.60 -18.44 4.48
N LEU A 87 -1.84 -17.62 3.46
CA LEU A 87 -1.78 -18.09 2.08
C LEU A 87 -0.34 -17.98 1.57
N HIS A 88 0.20 -19.06 1.00
CA HIS A 88 1.49 -19.05 0.31
C HIS A 88 1.28 -19.36 -1.17
N ILE A 89 1.55 -18.37 -2.02
CA ILE A 89 1.31 -18.42 -3.46
C ILE A 89 2.65 -18.55 -4.17
N ARG A 90 2.85 -19.69 -4.85
CA ARG A 90 3.99 -19.98 -5.72
C ARG A 90 3.60 -20.12 -7.19
N GLY A 91 2.30 -20.30 -7.47
CA GLY A 91 1.73 -20.28 -8.80
C GLY A 91 1.56 -18.86 -9.35
N SER A 92 1.79 -18.69 -10.65
CA SER A 92 1.65 -17.44 -11.38
C SER A 92 0.22 -17.21 -11.90
N HIS A 93 -0.13 -15.96 -12.23
CA HIS A 93 -1.46 -15.56 -12.72
C HIS A 93 -2.57 -15.82 -11.70
N CYS A 94 -2.24 -15.81 -10.41
CA CYS A 94 -3.17 -16.09 -9.32
C CYS A 94 -3.87 -14.81 -8.84
N ARG A 95 -5.08 -14.96 -8.32
CA ARG A 95 -5.86 -13.85 -7.78
C ARG A 95 -6.40 -14.23 -6.43
N VAL A 96 -6.23 -13.36 -5.44
CA VAL A 96 -6.89 -13.47 -4.13
C VAL A 96 -7.66 -12.18 -3.94
N SER A 97 -8.97 -12.28 -3.78
CA SER A 97 -9.81 -11.09 -3.70
C SER A 97 -10.80 -11.17 -2.56
N ALA A 98 -11.01 -10.06 -1.85
CA ALA A 98 -12.10 -9.87 -0.90
C ALA A 98 -12.16 -10.93 0.23
N VAL A 99 -11.00 -11.40 0.70
CA VAL A 99 -10.86 -12.28 1.85
C VAL A 99 -10.34 -11.53 3.08
N ILE A 100 -10.62 -12.07 4.27
CA ILE A 100 -10.00 -11.62 5.52
C ILE A 100 -8.89 -12.62 5.88
N VAL A 101 -7.68 -12.14 6.18
CA VAL A 101 -6.52 -12.97 6.55
C VAL A 101 -5.87 -12.43 7.82
N ASN A 102 -5.90 -13.21 8.90
CA ASN A 102 -5.48 -12.72 10.20
C ASN A 102 -4.93 -13.80 11.15
N GLY A 103 -4.30 -13.36 12.24
CA GLY A 103 -3.92 -14.23 13.35
C GLY A 103 -2.85 -15.28 13.04
N PHE A 104 -2.16 -15.19 11.90
CA PHE A 104 -1.08 -16.13 11.57
C PHE A 104 0.19 -15.83 12.37
N PRO A 105 0.93 -16.85 12.85
CA PRO A 105 2.25 -16.64 13.47
C PRO A 105 3.28 -15.99 12.55
N GLY A 106 3.17 -16.25 11.24
CA GLY A 106 3.98 -15.65 10.17
C GLY A 106 3.32 -14.44 9.51
N SER A 107 3.50 -14.33 8.19
CA SER A 107 2.81 -13.29 7.39
C SER A 107 1.38 -13.70 7.07
N GLY A 108 0.50 -12.75 6.78
CA GLY A 108 -0.86 -13.06 6.32
C GLY A 108 -0.84 -13.75 4.95
N ILE A 109 -0.26 -13.09 3.95
CA ILE A 109 -0.12 -13.61 2.59
C ILE A 109 1.36 -13.57 2.19
N VAL A 110 1.87 -14.65 1.62
CA VAL A 110 3.21 -14.77 1.05
C VAL A 110 3.09 -15.05 -0.44
N ILE A 111 3.78 -14.27 -1.27
CA ILE A 111 3.95 -14.50 -2.70
C ILE A 111 5.43 -14.75 -2.94
N GLU A 112 5.77 -15.90 -3.51
CA GLU A 112 7.16 -16.33 -3.68
C GLU A 112 7.39 -16.94 -5.06
N ASP A 113 8.40 -16.46 -5.77
CA ASP A 113 8.82 -16.94 -7.10
C ASP A 113 7.64 -16.98 -8.11
N ALA A 114 6.75 -16.00 -8.04
CA ALA A 114 5.51 -15.95 -8.82
C ALA A 114 5.39 -14.67 -9.66
N VAL A 115 4.68 -14.80 -10.79
CA VAL A 115 4.44 -13.71 -11.75
C VAL A 115 2.94 -13.43 -11.86
N ASP A 116 2.55 -12.17 -12.02
CA ASP A 116 1.15 -11.77 -12.28
C ASP A 116 0.17 -12.24 -11.19
N VAL A 117 0.51 -12.02 -9.91
CA VAL A 117 -0.42 -12.24 -8.80
C VAL A 117 -1.11 -10.93 -8.44
N ALA A 118 -2.43 -10.94 -8.26
CA ALA A 118 -3.13 -9.82 -7.61
C ALA A 118 -3.76 -10.21 -6.29
N ILE A 119 -3.57 -9.35 -5.30
CA ILE A 119 -4.21 -9.35 -3.99
C ILE A 119 -5.10 -8.11 -3.93
N GLY A 120 -6.40 -8.30 -4.11
CA GLY A 120 -7.35 -7.20 -4.26
C GLY A 120 -8.38 -7.17 -3.13
N TYR A 121 -8.76 -5.99 -2.65
CA TYR A 121 -9.88 -5.82 -1.73
C TYR A 121 -9.79 -6.65 -0.44
N CYS A 122 -8.60 -7.04 0.02
CA CYS A 122 -8.46 -7.92 1.19
C CYS A 122 -8.44 -7.13 2.51
N VAL A 123 -8.81 -7.78 3.61
CA VAL A 123 -8.60 -7.25 4.97
C VAL A 123 -7.53 -8.10 5.65
N ILE A 124 -6.41 -7.50 6.03
CA ILE A 124 -5.21 -8.23 6.48
C ILE A 124 -4.75 -7.71 7.84
N GLY A 125 -4.72 -8.62 8.83
CA GLY A 125 -4.33 -8.32 10.22
C GLY A 125 -5.46 -7.78 11.11
N LEU A 126 -6.68 -7.70 10.59
CA LEU A 126 -7.89 -7.27 11.31
C LEU A 126 -8.96 -8.38 11.29
N ASP A 127 -9.92 -8.29 12.20
CA ASP A 127 -11.10 -9.15 12.21
C ASP A 127 -12.06 -8.88 11.03
N ALA A 128 -13.10 -9.69 10.90
CA ALA A 128 -14.10 -9.55 9.84
C ALA A 128 -14.89 -8.22 9.87
N THR A 129 -14.83 -7.46 10.96
CA THR A 129 -15.42 -6.12 10.99
C THR A 129 -14.50 -5.07 10.38
N GLY A 130 -13.23 -5.42 10.13
CA GLY A 130 -12.17 -4.50 9.73
C GLY A 130 -11.80 -3.50 10.83
N LYS A 131 -12.19 -3.77 12.09
CA LYS A 131 -12.00 -2.83 13.21
C LYS A 131 -11.13 -3.34 14.33
N ARG A 132 -11.15 -4.65 14.62
CA ARG A 132 -10.41 -5.19 15.75
C ARG A 132 -9.08 -5.76 15.27
N PRO A 133 -7.95 -5.37 15.88
CA PRO A 133 -6.66 -6.00 15.65
C PRO A 133 -6.70 -7.52 15.87
N VAL A 134 -6.29 -8.27 14.86
CA VAL A 134 -6.03 -9.72 14.93
C VAL A 134 -4.69 -9.96 14.21
N PRO A 135 -3.57 -9.55 14.84
CA PRO A 135 -2.29 -9.35 14.17
C PRO A 135 -1.79 -10.64 13.51
N ASN A 136 -1.27 -10.53 12.28
CA ASN A 136 -0.28 -11.51 11.81
C ASN A 136 1.06 -11.23 12.51
N GLY A 137 1.83 -12.29 12.77
CA GLY A 137 3.04 -12.24 13.58
C GLY A 137 4.25 -11.64 12.87
N GLN A 138 4.17 -11.48 11.54
CA GLN A 138 5.13 -10.77 10.69
C GLN A 138 4.41 -9.70 9.87
N ASN A 139 4.62 -9.66 8.54
CA ASN A 139 4.02 -8.66 7.66
C ASN A 139 2.56 -9.03 7.29
N GLY A 140 1.79 -8.04 6.84
CA GLY A 140 0.50 -8.33 6.21
C GLY A 140 0.69 -9.13 4.92
N VAL A 141 1.46 -8.56 3.99
CA VAL A 141 1.84 -9.19 2.72
C VAL A 141 3.36 -9.25 2.60
N THR A 142 3.90 -10.42 2.29
CA THR A 142 5.32 -10.64 2.00
C THR A 142 5.49 -11.08 0.55
N ILE A 143 6.37 -10.42 -0.18
CA ILE A 143 6.69 -10.70 -1.58
C ILE A 143 8.19 -11.02 -1.69
N VAL A 144 8.53 -12.15 -2.29
CA VAL A 144 9.90 -12.60 -2.50
C VAL A 144 10.06 -13.08 -3.93
N ASN A 145 10.98 -12.49 -4.71
CA ASN A 145 11.17 -12.85 -6.12
C ASN A 145 9.88 -12.77 -6.96
N GLY A 146 9.03 -11.78 -6.66
CA GLY A 146 7.78 -11.56 -7.38
C GLY A 146 7.98 -10.66 -8.59
N HIS A 147 7.22 -10.91 -9.66
CA HIS A 147 7.23 -10.05 -10.85
C HIS A 147 5.81 -9.69 -11.27
N GLN A 148 5.57 -8.44 -11.68
CA GLN A 148 4.26 -7.99 -12.18
C GLN A 148 3.14 -8.22 -11.16
N LEU A 149 3.34 -7.78 -9.91
CA LEU A 149 2.39 -8.05 -8.83
C LEU A 149 1.54 -6.83 -8.50
N PHE A 150 0.31 -7.09 -8.10
CA PHE A 150 -0.65 -6.06 -7.72
C PHE A 150 -1.14 -6.33 -6.29
N VAL A 151 -1.01 -5.35 -5.41
CA VAL A 151 -1.79 -5.28 -4.18
C VAL A 151 -2.64 -4.03 -4.30
N ASP A 152 -3.95 -4.19 -4.26
CA ASP A 152 -4.83 -3.05 -4.49
C ASP A 152 -6.10 -3.09 -3.65
N SER A 153 -6.57 -1.90 -3.29
CA SER A 153 -7.80 -1.68 -2.53
C SER A 153 -7.87 -2.48 -1.21
N CYS A 154 -6.73 -2.84 -0.63
CA CYS A 154 -6.65 -3.65 0.58
C CYS A 154 -6.65 -2.78 1.85
N THR A 155 -7.19 -3.32 2.94
CA THR A 155 -7.04 -2.76 4.30
C THR A 155 -6.00 -3.60 5.04
N ILE A 156 -4.82 -3.04 5.31
CA ILE A 156 -3.67 -3.76 5.87
C ILE A 156 -3.21 -3.06 7.15
N GLY A 157 -3.56 -3.64 8.30
CA GLY A 157 -3.29 -3.01 9.59
C GLY A 157 -3.03 -4.00 10.70
N ALA A 158 -2.48 -3.51 11.80
CA ALA A 158 -2.20 -4.26 13.02
C ALA A 158 -1.25 -5.47 12.85
N ASN A 159 -0.53 -5.61 11.75
CA ASN A 159 0.48 -6.67 11.62
C ASN A 159 1.67 -6.34 12.54
N ARG A 160 2.34 -7.36 13.11
CA ARG A 160 3.49 -7.10 14.01
C ARG A 160 4.71 -6.55 13.27
N GLY A 161 4.86 -6.85 11.99
CA GLY A 161 5.87 -6.31 11.09
C GLY A 161 5.32 -5.18 10.23
N ASN A 162 5.67 -5.19 8.94
CA ASN A 162 5.23 -4.18 7.98
C ASN A 162 3.81 -4.45 7.49
N GLY A 163 3.16 -3.46 6.89
CA GLY A 163 1.97 -3.71 6.08
C GLY A 163 2.31 -4.61 4.89
N ILE A 164 3.23 -4.14 4.05
CA ILE A 164 3.76 -4.84 2.89
C ILE A 164 5.30 -4.88 2.97
N TYR A 165 5.89 -6.04 2.71
CA TYR A 165 7.33 -6.20 2.57
C TYR A 165 7.63 -6.91 1.25
N ALA A 166 8.43 -6.30 0.39
CA ALA A 166 8.86 -6.90 -0.88
C ALA A 166 10.38 -6.91 -0.99
N VAL A 167 10.92 -8.04 -1.46
CA VAL A 167 12.36 -8.22 -1.66
C VAL A 167 12.70 -8.90 -2.98
N ARG A 168 13.75 -8.43 -3.67
CA ARG A 168 14.27 -8.99 -4.93
C ARG A 168 13.20 -9.17 -6.00
N SER A 169 12.33 -8.17 -6.14
CA SER A 169 11.10 -8.26 -6.96
C SER A 169 11.06 -7.15 -8.01
N SER A 170 10.22 -7.28 -9.04
CA SER A 170 10.06 -6.22 -10.04
C SER A 170 8.62 -5.96 -10.45
N ASP A 171 8.38 -4.76 -10.97
CA ASP A 171 7.12 -4.36 -11.60
C ASP A 171 5.94 -4.55 -10.63
N LEU A 172 6.07 -3.94 -9.45
CA LEU A 172 5.08 -4.01 -8.38
C LEU A 172 4.13 -2.83 -8.45
N PHE A 173 2.85 -3.06 -8.20
CA PHE A 173 1.84 -2.04 -8.08
C PHE A 173 1.12 -2.16 -6.74
N PHE A 174 1.11 -1.07 -5.98
CA PHE A 174 0.38 -0.87 -4.73
C PHE A 174 -0.60 0.26 -4.93
N GLY A 175 -1.90 0.01 -4.85
CA GLY A 175 -2.89 0.97 -5.32
C GLY A 175 -4.15 1.06 -4.48
N LEU A 176 -4.53 2.27 -4.07
CA LEU A 176 -5.77 2.50 -3.31
C LEU A 176 -5.84 1.71 -1.99
N ASP A 177 -4.70 1.30 -1.46
CA ASP A 177 -4.59 0.57 -0.20
C ASP A 177 -4.73 1.52 1.00
N SER A 178 -5.27 0.97 2.09
CA SER A 178 -5.33 1.61 3.39
C SER A 178 -4.42 0.83 4.34
N ILE A 179 -3.28 1.41 4.71
CA ILE A 179 -2.19 0.74 5.41
C ILE A 179 -1.93 1.45 6.74
N GLY A 180 -2.10 0.72 7.84
CA GLY A 180 -1.95 1.23 9.21
C GLY A 180 -3.18 1.98 9.74
N GLU A 181 -4.28 1.98 8.98
CA GLU A 181 -5.60 2.40 9.44
C GLU A 181 -6.69 1.43 8.96
N GLN A 182 -7.89 1.63 9.49
CA GLN A 182 -9.07 0.90 9.06
C GLN A 182 -9.67 1.56 7.80
N TYR A 183 -10.04 0.73 6.83
CA TYR A 183 -10.95 1.11 5.76
C TYR A 183 -12.09 0.10 5.65
N LEU A 184 -13.32 0.60 5.74
CA LEU A 184 -14.55 -0.18 5.57
C LEU A 184 -15.26 0.22 4.26
N PRO A 185 -16.02 -0.68 3.62
CA PRO A 185 -16.79 -0.39 2.41
C PRO A 185 -17.95 0.55 2.70
N GLN A 186 -18.31 0.73 3.98
CA GLN A 186 -19.27 1.71 4.45
C GLN A 186 -18.68 3.13 4.50
N GLY A 187 -17.44 3.32 4.03
CA GLY A 187 -16.77 4.62 3.93
C GLY A 187 -16.14 5.12 5.24
N SER A 188 -16.17 4.33 6.31
CA SER A 188 -15.46 4.67 7.55
C SER A 188 -13.95 4.53 7.33
N ARG A 189 -13.20 5.63 7.52
CA ARG A 189 -11.73 5.73 7.45
C ARG A 189 -11.17 6.38 8.71
N GLY A 190 -9.87 6.19 8.94
CA GLY A 190 -9.09 7.02 9.86
C GLY A 190 -9.09 6.57 11.32
N VAL A 191 -9.58 5.37 11.62
CA VAL A 191 -9.31 4.74 12.93
C VAL A 191 -7.93 4.09 12.85
N PRO A 192 -6.96 4.49 13.69
CA PRO A 192 -5.62 3.92 13.66
C PRO A 192 -5.65 2.40 13.90
N ALA A 193 -4.93 1.67 13.05
CA ALA A 193 -4.70 0.24 13.17
C ALA A 193 -3.25 -0.04 12.76
N PRO A 194 -2.29 0.49 13.53
CA PRO A 194 -0.91 0.64 13.09
C PRO A 194 -0.24 -0.71 12.85
N ASN A 195 0.53 -0.86 11.77
CA ASN A 195 1.47 -1.96 11.69
C ASN A 195 2.66 -1.70 12.64
N GLY A 196 3.26 -2.76 13.16
CA GLY A 196 4.32 -2.69 14.16
C GLY A 196 5.68 -2.24 13.63
N ALA A 197 5.83 -2.15 12.30
CA ALA A 197 6.97 -1.56 11.60
C ALA A 197 6.50 -0.50 10.59
N SER A 198 7.01 -0.50 9.35
CA SER A 198 6.65 0.48 8.32
C SER A 198 5.39 0.08 7.55
N GLY A 199 4.80 1.01 6.82
CA GLY A 199 3.67 0.71 5.93
C GLY A 199 4.08 -0.23 4.79
N ILE A 200 5.01 0.21 3.96
CA ILE A 200 5.57 -0.55 2.83
C ILE A 200 7.10 -0.53 2.92
N VAL A 201 7.74 -1.69 2.73
CA VAL A 201 9.21 -1.81 2.65
C VAL A 201 9.59 -2.52 1.37
N LEU A 202 10.49 -1.89 0.59
CA LEU A 202 10.99 -2.40 -0.69
C LEU A 202 12.50 -2.57 -0.62
N VAL A 203 13.00 -3.78 -0.81
CA VAL A 203 14.42 -4.12 -0.76
C VAL A 203 14.84 -4.79 -2.07
N ASP A 204 15.83 -4.24 -2.77
CA ASP A 204 16.27 -4.74 -4.08
C ASP A 204 15.09 -4.87 -5.08
N VAL A 205 14.18 -3.88 -5.09
CA VAL A 205 12.99 -3.86 -5.95
C VAL A 205 13.20 -2.97 -7.17
N GLN A 206 12.78 -3.43 -8.35
CA GLN A 206 12.82 -2.64 -9.58
C GLN A 206 11.40 -2.24 -10.02
N ASN A 207 11.17 -0.98 -10.35
CA ASN A 207 9.90 -0.48 -10.89
C ASN A 207 8.68 -0.76 -9.98
N ALA A 208 8.67 -0.18 -8.79
CA ALA A 208 7.49 -0.20 -7.93
C ALA A 208 6.64 1.06 -8.13
N TYR A 209 5.32 0.90 -8.15
CA TYR A 209 4.35 1.99 -8.23
C TYR A 209 3.49 1.97 -6.98
N SER A 210 3.35 3.10 -6.29
CA SER A 210 2.50 3.23 -5.09
C SER A 210 1.57 4.44 -5.25
N LEU A 211 0.34 4.22 -5.69
CA LEU A 211 -0.58 5.28 -6.10
C LEU A 211 -1.88 5.30 -5.30
N GLY A 212 -2.34 6.48 -4.90
CA GLY A 212 -3.62 6.67 -4.21
C GLY A 212 -3.74 5.96 -2.86
N ASN A 213 -2.62 5.60 -2.24
CA ASN A 213 -2.60 4.88 -0.98
C ASN A 213 -2.82 5.83 0.20
N HIS A 214 -3.41 5.31 1.27
CA HIS A 214 -3.44 5.91 2.60
C HIS A 214 -2.49 5.13 3.50
N ILE A 215 -1.33 5.68 3.80
CA ILE A 215 -0.29 4.99 4.59
C ILE A 215 -0.06 5.76 5.88
N THR A 216 -0.73 5.34 6.94
CA THR A 216 -0.87 6.15 8.14
C THR A 216 -0.60 5.37 9.41
N ASN A 217 -0.16 6.07 10.46
CA ASN A 217 -0.02 5.54 11.81
C ASN A 217 0.94 4.35 11.99
N ASN A 218 1.72 3.94 10.98
CA ASN A 218 2.64 2.82 11.12
C ASN A 218 3.73 3.16 12.16
N ALA A 219 4.22 2.18 12.91
CA ALA A 219 5.14 2.43 14.03
C ALA A 219 6.49 3.02 13.59
N LEU A 220 6.89 2.79 12.34
CA LEU A 220 8.09 3.34 11.71
C LEU A 220 7.70 4.26 10.54
N ASP A 221 8.23 4.03 9.35
CA ASP A 221 8.02 4.89 8.17
C ASP A 221 6.72 4.55 7.42
N GLY A 222 6.30 5.47 6.55
CA GLY A 222 5.26 5.20 5.57
C GLY A 222 5.76 4.20 4.52
N ILE A 223 6.73 4.62 3.70
CA ILE A 223 7.39 3.78 2.69
C ILE A 223 8.90 3.83 2.89
N VAL A 224 9.55 2.66 2.86
CA VAL A 224 11.01 2.51 2.88
C VAL A 224 11.50 1.91 1.57
N LEU A 225 12.53 2.52 0.99
CA LEU A 225 13.30 1.97 -0.13
C LEU A 225 14.72 1.63 0.33
N ALA A 226 15.17 0.40 0.14
CA ALA A 226 16.50 -0.04 0.57
C ALA A 226 17.19 -0.96 -0.45
N GLY A 227 18.49 -1.21 -0.25
CA GLY A 227 19.30 -2.04 -1.13
C GLY A 227 19.44 -1.44 -2.53
N ALA A 228 19.40 -2.28 -3.56
CA ALA A 228 19.47 -1.89 -4.97
C ALA A 228 18.11 -1.49 -5.56
N THR A 229 17.21 -0.94 -4.75
CA THR A 229 15.87 -0.53 -5.21
C THR A 229 15.96 0.64 -6.19
N THR A 230 15.30 0.54 -7.34
CA THR A 230 15.34 1.55 -8.42
C THR A 230 14.00 1.71 -9.12
N GLY A 231 13.74 2.88 -9.71
CA GLY A 231 12.54 3.12 -10.52
C GLY A 231 11.23 3.20 -9.73
N ALA A 232 11.29 3.37 -8.40
CA ALA A 232 10.10 3.50 -7.57
C ALA A 232 9.37 4.83 -7.85
N GLN A 233 8.08 4.77 -8.17
CA GLN A 233 7.19 5.90 -8.39
C GLN A 233 6.06 5.86 -7.35
N LEU A 234 6.17 6.69 -6.32
CA LEU A 234 5.30 6.64 -5.14
C LEU A 234 4.16 7.68 -5.17
N GLU A 235 4.01 8.33 -6.31
CA GLU A 235 3.23 9.56 -6.44
C GLU A 235 2.56 9.63 -7.81
N ASP A 236 1.40 10.29 -7.86
CA ASP A 236 0.71 10.67 -9.09
C ASP A 236 0.00 12.02 -8.86
N ILE A 237 -0.21 12.81 -9.92
CA ILE A 237 -0.89 14.13 -9.80
C ILE A 237 -2.39 13.96 -9.54
N THR A 238 -3.00 12.93 -10.13
CA THR A 238 -4.44 12.68 -10.07
C THR A 238 -4.84 11.82 -8.87
N LEU A 239 -3.97 10.90 -8.48
CA LEU A 239 -4.16 9.97 -7.36
C LEU A 239 -2.93 9.96 -6.44
N PRO A 240 -2.61 11.08 -5.77
CA PRO A 240 -1.49 11.14 -4.84
C PRO A 240 -1.74 10.23 -3.64
N SER A 241 -0.67 9.58 -3.17
CA SER A 241 -0.71 8.84 -1.91
C SER A 241 -0.61 9.84 -0.75
N VAL A 242 -1.35 9.60 0.33
CA VAL A 242 -1.24 10.37 1.57
C VAL A 242 -0.54 9.56 2.64
N MET A 243 0.41 10.19 3.33
CA MET A 243 1.31 9.52 4.27
C MET A 243 1.53 10.40 5.49
N TYR A 244 0.91 10.06 6.63
CA TYR A 244 0.95 10.88 7.84
C TYR A 244 0.73 10.06 9.12
N GLY A 245 1.15 10.58 10.26
CA GLY A 245 1.02 9.93 11.56
C GLY A 245 1.93 8.71 11.74
N ASN A 246 2.80 8.40 10.77
CA ASN A 246 3.79 7.34 10.90
C ASN A 246 4.85 7.75 11.93
N GLY A 247 5.44 6.77 12.63
CA GLY A 247 6.37 7.01 13.72
C GLY A 247 7.70 7.65 13.30
N LEU A 248 8.09 7.52 12.03
CA LEU A 248 9.30 8.10 11.43
C LEU A 248 8.95 8.93 10.17
N LEU A 249 9.58 8.69 9.02
CA LEU A 249 9.39 9.48 7.79
C LEU A 249 8.18 8.99 6.99
N SER A 250 7.57 9.86 6.18
CA SER A 250 6.60 9.42 5.17
C SER A 250 7.25 8.55 4.10
N ILE A 251 8.45 8.94 3.64
CA ILE A 251 9.27 8.22 2.68
C ILE A 251 10.71 8.29 3.20
N ASP A 252 11.35 7.13 3.36
CA ASP A 252 12.77 6.99 3.73
C ASP A 252 13.48 6.19 2.62
N ILE A 253 14.50 6.79 2.02
CA ILE A 253 15.34 6.17 1.00
C ILE A 253 16.70 5.85 1.63
N GLY A 254 16.98 4.57 1.82
CA GLY A 254 18.22 4.07 2.41
C GLY A 254 18.06 3.54 3.82
N PHE A 255 16.93 3.83 4.49
CA PHE A 255 16.71 3.55 5.91
C PHE A 255 17.75 4.26 6.80
N ASP A 256 18.11 5.47 6.39
CA ASP A 256 19.17 6.28 6.99
C ASP A 256 18.67 7.67 7.44
N GLY A 257 17.36 7.87 7.42
CA GLY A 257 16.73 9.14 7.73
C GLY A 257 16.57 9.98 6.48
N VAL A 258 16.90 11.29 6.58
CA VAL A 258 16.65 12.21 5.46
C VAL A 258 17.76 12.11 4.42
N THR A 259 17.39 11.74 3.20
CA THR A 259 18.29 11.59 2.05
C THR A 259 18.12 12.69 0.99
N GLU A 260 19.26 13.18 0.46
CA GLU A 260 19.34 14.13 -0.65
C GLU A 260 19.72 13.42 -1.96
N PRO A 261 19.30 13.92 -3.14
CA PRO A 261 18.54 15.15 -3.34
C PRO A 261 17.04 14.97 -3.06
N ARG A 262 16.43 16.00 -2.48
CA ARG A 262 14.97 16.15 -2.38
C ARG A 262 14.51 17.55 -2.78
N PRO A 263 13.20 17.80 -2.96
CA PRO A 263 12.72 19.13 -3.33
C PRO A 263 13.06 20.17 -2.26
N LEU A 264 13.44 21.36 -2.70
CA LEU A 264 13.68 22.51 -1.84
C LEU A 264 12.54 23.51 -1.98
N LEU A 265 11.86 23.82 -0.89
CA LEU A 265 10.85 24.87 -0.85
C LEU A 265 11.46 26.19 -0.40
N SER A 266 11.13 27.28 -1.10
CA SER A 266 11.54 28.64 -0.74
C SER A 266 10.38 29.53 -0.31
N LEU A 267 9.14 29.14 -0.65
CA LEU A 267 7.94 29.93 -0.37
C LEU A 267 6.74 29.02 -0.13
N ALA A 268 5.94 29.34 0.89
CA ALA A 268 4.61 28.80 1.10
C ALA A 268 3.69 29.89 1.65
N GLU A 269 2.88 30.49 0.77
CA GLU A 269 2.00 31.61 1.10
C GLU A 269 0.56 31.32 0.74
N VAL A 270 -0.36 31.94 1.48
CA VAL A 270 -1.81 31.86 1.24
C VAL A 270 -2.37 33.27 1.15
N SER A 271 -3.17 33.54 0.13
CA SER A 271 -3.91 34.80 -0.01
C SER A 271 -5.24 34.57 -0.71
N ASN A 272 -6.32 35.15 -0.20
CA ASN A 272 -7.66 35.11 -0.81
C ASN A 272 -8.14 33.72 -1.24
N GLY A 273 -7.86 32.67 -0.45
CA GLY A 273 -8.25 31.30 -0.77
C GLY A 273 -7.38 30.62 -1.83
N PHE A 274 -6.23 31.19 -2.18
CA PHE A 274 -5.22 30.58 -3.05
C PHE A 274 -3.92 30.36 -2.29
N MET A 275 -3.28 29.23 -2.54
CA MET A 275 -1.90 28.96 -2.14
C MET A 275 -0.93 29.32 -3.25
N ARG A 276 0.28 29.73 -2.87
CA ARG A 276 1.45 29.86 -3.73
C ARG A 276 2.63 29.14 -3.10
N VAL A 277 3.15 28.14 -3.80
CA VAL A 277 4.34 27.39 -3.38
C VAL A 277 5.41 27.49 -4.44
N VAL A 278 6.61 27.87 -4.03
CA VAL A 278 7.78 28.02 -4.91
C VAL A 278 8.90 27.14 -4.39
N GLY A 279 9.57 26.46 -5.32
CA GLY A 279 10.71 25.63 -4.99
C GLY A 279 11.49 25.18 -6.22
N GLU A 280 12.45 24.30 -5.97
CA GLU A 280 13.25 23.66 -7.01
C GLU A 280 13.49 22.18 -6.71
N VAL A 281 13.71 21.41 -7.77
CA VAL A 281 14.11 20.00 -7.69
C VAL A 281 15.40 19.82 -8.48
N ARG A 282 16.37 19.09 -7.91
CA ARG A 282 17.59 18.68 -8.61
C ARG A 282 17.37 17.30 -9.24
N THR A 283 17.67 17.19 -10.53
CA THR A 283 17.51 15.95 -11.31
C THR A 283 18.43 15.97 -12.54
N ALA A 284 18.29 15.00 -13.44
CA ALA A 284 18.98 14.98 -14.72
C ALA A 284 18.63 16.23 -15.57
N PRO A 285 19.57 16.80 -16.34
CA PRO A 285 19.29 17.93 -17.24
C PRO A 285 18.18 17.65 -18.25
N ASN A 286 17.39 18.68 -18.58
CA ASN A 286 16.32 18.63 -19.59
C ASN A 286 15.34 17.46 -19.42
N SER A 287 15.04 17.11 -18.17
CA SER A 287 14.17 15.98 -17.83
C SER A 287 12.89 16.46 -17.14
N SER A 288 11.82 15.66 -17.29
CA SER A 288 10.54 15.96 -16.67
C SER A 288 10.53 15.52 -15.21
N VAL A 289 9.97 16.38 -14.36
CA VAL A 289 9.79 16.15 -12.93
C VAL A 289 8.32 16.38 -12.59
N MET A 290 7.72 15.43 -11.90
CA MET A 290 6.40 15.58 -11.31
C MET A 290 6.54 16.03 -9.86
N VAL A 291 5.89 17.13 -9.50
CA VAL A 291 5.90 17.68 -8.14
C VAL A 291 4.49 17.63 -7.58
N ASN A 292 4.31 17.04 -6.40
CA ASN A 292 3.07 17.08 -5.62
C ASN A 292 3.29 17.91 -4.36
N VAL A 293 2.32 18.74 -4.01
CA VAL A 293 2.35 19.59 -2.81
C VAL A 293 1.30 19.13 -1.82
N PHE A 294 1.69 19.04 -0.56
CA PHE A 294 0.86 18.55 0.53
C PHE A 294 0.81 19.54 1.69
N SER A 295 -0.29 19.52 2.45
CA SER A 295 -0.40 20.19 3.74
C SER A 295 -0.62 19.21 4.88
N SER A 296 -0.10 19.56 6.05
CA SER A 296 -0.24 18.81 7.30
C SER A 296 -0.42 19.78 8.47
N ASP A 297 -1.35 19.46 9.38
CA ASP A 297 -1.59 20.20 10.62
C ASP A 297 -0.51 19.95 11.69
N ALA A 298 0.24 18.85 11.54
CA ALA A 298 1.38 18.47 12.36
C ALA A 298 2.63 18.21 11.50
N GLN A 299 3.75 17.99 12.18
CA GLN A 299 4.94 17.38 11.62
C GLN A 299 5.07 15.99 12.24
N ALA A 300 5.70 15.07 11.51
CA ALA A 300 6.03 13.76 12.04
C ALA A 300 7.11 13.86 13.14
N ALA A 301 7.46 12.71 13.72
CA ALA A 301 8.55 12.63 14.67
C ALA A 301 9.83 13.27 14.08
N PHE A 302 10.65 13.84 14.97
CA PHE A 302 11.88 14.57 14.58
C PHE A 302 11.63 15.80 13.68
N LYS A 303 10.41 16.36 13.67
CA LYS A 303 10.02 17.54 12.88
C LYS A 303 10.15 17.34 11.37
N THR A 304 9.93 16.11 10.92
CA THR A 304 9.99 15.74 9.52
C THR A 304 8.66 16.06 8.84
N ALA A 305 8.67 16.12 7.51
CA ALA A 305 7.49 16.45 6.73
C ALA A 305 6.49 15.29 6.71
N GLU A 306 5.20 15.64 6.61
CA GLU A 306 4.11 14.70 6.39
C GLU A 306 3.33 15.09 5.12
N ALA A 307 2.79 14.10 4.43
CA ALA A 307 1.95 14.26 3.25
C ALA A 307 0.47 13.96 3.59
N LYS A 308 -0.14 14.71 4.52
CA LYS A 308 -1.48 14.41 5.03
C LYS A 308 -2.61 14.73 4.05
N LYS A 309 -2.56 15.90 3.42
CA LYS A 309 -3.57 16.36 2.46
C LYS A 309 -2.90 16.81 1.17
N ALA A 310 -3.19 16.14 0.06
CA ALA A 310 -2.77 16.61 -1.25
C ALA A 310 -3.48 17.92 -1.62
N LEU A 311 -2.72 18.90 -2.11
CA LEU A 311 -3.23 20.23 -2.46
C LEU A 311 -3.23 20.44 -3.97
N SER A 312 -2.12 20.15 -4.63
CA SER A 312 -1.94 20.33 -6.07
C SER A 312 -0.69 19.61 -6.55
N GLY A 313 -0.63 19.29 -7.84
CA GLY A 313 0.53 18.69 -8.47
C GLY A 313 0.76 19.24 -9.87
N LYS A 314 2.02 19.24 -10.32
CA LYS A 314 2.41 19.79 -11.63
C LYS A 314 3.63 19.07 -12.19
N LYS A 315 3.66 18.90 -13.52
CA LYS A 315 4.88 18.52 -14.24
C LYS A 315 5.66 19.78 -14.64
N VAL A 316 6.95 19.78 -14.34
CA VAL A 316 7.92 20.80 -14.74
C VAL A 316 9.11 20.13 -15.42
N ASN A 317 9.93 20.89 -16.13
CA ASN A 317 11.15 20.38 -16.74
C ASN A 317 12.37 21.02 -16.08
N SER A 318 13.42 20.25 -15.88
CA SER A 318 14.72 20.78 -15.49
C SER A 318 15.38 21.52 -16.65
N ASP A 319 16.22 22.49 -16.31
CA ASP A 319 17.07 23.17 -17.27
C ASP A 319 18.30 22.32 -17.68
N ALA A 320 19.20 22.92 -18.46
CA ALA A 320 20.45 22.28 -18.88
C ALA A 320 21.42 21.97 -17.71
N ASN A 321 21.18 22.54 -16.53
CA ASN A 321 21.96 22.28 -15.32
C ASN A 321 21.28 21.27 -14.38
N GLY A 322 20.12 20.72 -14.76
CA GLY A 322 19.39 19.76 -13.94
C GLY A 322 18.55 20.40 -12.83
N VAL A 323 18.25 21.70 -12.92
CA VAL A 323 17.40 22.41 -11.95
C VAL A 323 15.99 22.58 -12.51
N ALA A 324 15.00 21.95 -11.88
CA ALA A 324 13.59 22.12 -12.21
C ALA A 324 12.93 23.07 -11.22
N LYS A 325 12.82 24.35 -11.58
CA LYS A 325 12.10 25.34 -10.77
C LYS A 325 10.60 25.19 -10.95
N PHE A 326 9.84 25.34 -9.87
CA PHE A 326 8.40 25.30 -9.93
C PHE A 326 7.76 26.43 -9.13
N GLU A 327 6.63 26.89 -9.65
CA GLU A 327 5.67 27.73 -8.95
C GLU A 327 4.29 27.10 -9.15
N ILE A 328 3.65 26.74 -8.04
CA ILE A 328 2.32 26.14 -8.01
C ILE A 328 1.38 27.12 -7.32
N ARG A 329 0.37 27.55 -8.07
CA ARG A 329 -0.76 28.34 -7.59
C ARG A 329 -2.01 27.49 -7.67
N SER A 330 -2.74 27.35 -6.58
CA SER A 330 -3.96 26.54 -6.55
C SER A 330 -4.97 27.14 -5.60
N ALA A 331 -6.27 26.99 -5.91
CA ALA A 331 -7.31 27.25 -4.94
C ALA A 331 -7.19 26.24 -3.79
N VAL A 332 -7.39 26.69 -2.56
CA VAL A 332 -7.41 25.83 -1.37
C VAL A 332 -8.82 25.79 -0.81
N GLN A 333 -9.33 24.58 -0.62
CA GLN A 333 -10.71 24.36 -0.16
C GLN A 333 -10.88 24.48 1.36
N SER A 334 -9.79 24.68 2.10
CA SER A 334 -9.76 24.81 3.55
C SER A 334 -8.70 25.83 3.96
N ASP A 335 -8.87 26.46 5.11
CA ASP A 335 -7.82 27.31 5.66
C ASP A 335 -6.59 26.45 6.00
N ILE A 336 -5.52 26.65 5.23
CA ILE A 336 -4.23 26.00 5.44
C ILE A 336 -3.22 26.97 6.06
N ILE A 337 -3.62 28.19 6.43
CA ILE A 337 -2.73 29.13 7.13
C ILE A 337 -2.25 28.49 8.43
N GLY A 338 -0.94 28.53 8.65
CA GLY A 338 -0.29 27.92 9.80
C GLY A 338 0.00 26.42 9.67
N GLN A 339 -0.55 25.73 8.66
CA GLN A 339 -0.20 24.34 8.36
C GLN A 339 1.21 24.24 7.77
N TRP A 340 1.79 23.05 7.87
CA TRP A 340 3.07 22.70 7.29
C TRP A 340 2.88 22.26 5.84
N ILE A 341 3.63 22.87 4.93
CA ILE A 341 3.61 22.61 3.51
C ILE A 341 4.88 21.88 3.12
N THR A 342 4.76 20.76 2.44
CA THR A 342 5.87 20.00 1.87
C THR A 342 5.59 19.66 0.41
N ALA A 343 6.58 19.10 -0.27
CA ALA A 343 6.45 18.58 -1.61
C ALA A 343 7.23 17.27 -1.79
N SER A 344 6.69 16.38 -2.60
CA SER A 344 7.45 15.27 -3.18
C SER A 344 7.82 15.59 -4.62
N ALA A 345 8.86 14.93 -5.14
CA ALA A 345 9.19 14.97 -6.55
C ALA A 345 9.48 13.58 -7.10
N THR A 346 8.89 13.26 -8.24
CA THR A 346 9.18 12.05 -8.99
C THR A 346 9.91 12.41 -10.27
N THR A 347 11.09 11.81 -10.42
CA THR A 347 12.01 12.01 -11.54
C THR A 347 12.13 10.72 -12.35
N SER A 348 12.94 10.74 -13.41
CA SER A 348 13.24 9.54 -14.20
C SER A 348 13.91 8.42 -13.39
N THR A 349 14.58 8.72 -12.28
CA THR A 349 15.25 7.74 -11.42
C THR A 349 14.36 7.24 -10.27
N GLY A 350 13.21 7.88 -10.06
CA GLY A 350 12.26 7.55 -8.99
C GLY A 350 11.81 8.77 -8.19
N THR A 351 10.96 8.51 -7.21
CA THR A 351 10.47 9.48 -6.22
C THR A 351 11.56 9.78 -5.19
N GLN A 352 11.77 11.06 -4.92
CA GLN A 352 12.62 11.58 -3.84
C GLN A 352 11.82 11.69 -2.54
N GLU A 353 12.53 11.78 -1.42
CA GLU A 353 11.90 12.06 -0.13
C GLU A 353 11.20 13.42 -0.09
N LEU A 354 10.41 13.63 0.96
CA LEU A 354 9.66 14.87 1.15
C LEU A 354 10.59 16.06 1.45
N ALA A 355 10.25 17.20 0.87
CA ALA A 355 10.87 18.49 1.15
C ALA A 355 10.80 18.82 2.65
N ALA A 356 11.82 19.54 3.15
CA ALA A 356 11.70 20.17 4.46
C ALA A 356 10.46 21.09 4.47
N PRO A 357 9.57 21.00 5.49
CA PRO A 357 8.30 21.67 5.42
C PRO A 357 8.43 23.16 5.76
N LEU A 358 7.65 24.01 5.07
CA LEU A 358 7.49 25.43 5.40
C LEU A 358 6.12 25.68 6.02
N ARG A 359 6.02 26.61 6.96
CA ARG A 359 4.70 27.04 7.42
C ARG A 359 4.04 27.91 6.35
N ALA A 360 2.80 27.59 6.02
CA ALA A 360 1.95 28.44 5.20
C ALA A 360 1.66 29.74 5.94
N VAL A 361 2.07 30.87 5.37
CA VAL A 361 1.85 32.20 5.95
C VAL A 361 0.83 33.00 5.14
N LEU A 362 0.04 33.83 5.82
CA LEU A 362 -0.88 34.75 5.16
C LEU A 362 -0.07 35.83 4.42
N ASN A 363 -0.32 36.00 3.13
CA ASN A 363 0.17 37.13 2.34
C ASN A 363 -0.99 38.10 2.05
N SER A 364 -0.83 39.36 2.46
CA SER A 364 -1.82 40.42 2.26
C SER A 364 -1.86 40.99 0.83
N GLN A 365 -0.96 40.56 -0.05
CA GLN A 365 -0.99 40.91 -1.46
C GLN A 365 -1.76 39.88 -2.28
N ASN A 366 -2.72 40.36 -3.07
CA ASN A 366 -3.63 39.52 -3.86
C ASN A 366 -2.86 38.73 -4.94
N PHE A 367 -2.96 37.40 -4.94
CA PHE A 367 -2.53 36.58 -6.08
C PHE A 367 -3.63 36.54 -7.14
N THR A 368 -3.28 36.75 -8.42
CA THR A 368 -4.13 36.36 -9.56
C THR A 368 -3.63 35.02 -10.09
N VAL A 369 -4.56 34.13 -10.49
CA VAL A 369 -4.25 32.84 -11.12
C VAL A 369 -3.57 33.06 -12.47
#